data_AF-A0A820ILH6-F1
#
_entry.id   AF-A0A820ILH6-F1
#
_cell.length_a   1.000
_cell.length_b   1.000
_cell.length_c   1.000
_cell.angle_alpha   90.00
_cell.angle_beta   90.00
_cell.angle_gamma   90.00
#
_symmetry.space_group_name_H-M   'P 1'
#
loop_
_entity.id
_entity.type
_entity.pdbx_description
1 polymer ?
#
loop_
_entity_poly.entity_id
_entity_poly.type
_entity_poly.pdbx_seq_one_letter_code
_entity_poly.pdbx_strand_id
1 'polypeptide(L)'
;EQVYHVVNQIGNKLQLKTALLAGQQSFEDEQKILVKQQLNGSWTSSIDIIVCTPGRLVEHISRTSGFSLIHLRYLVIDEADRIIDEFKQDWLNILDNA
;
A
#
# COMPACT_ATOMS: atom_id res chain seq x y z
N GLU A 1 -6.64 -11.64 -3.69
CA GLU A 1 -6.63 -12.41 -2.41
C GLU A 1 -5.57 -13.49 -2.35
N GLN A 2 -5.43 -14.37 -3.35
CA GLN A 2 -4.44 -15.46 -3.33
C GLN A 2 -2.99 -15.00 -3.06
N VAL A 3 -2.50 -13.98 -3.76
CA VAL A 3 -1.15 -13.42 -3.56
C VAL A 3 -0.95 -12.94 -2.12
N TYR A 4 -1.95 -12.25 -1.56
CA TYR A 4 -1.89 -11.77 -0.17
C TYR A 4 -1.78 -12.92 0.83
N HIS A 5 -2.51 -14.03 0.64
CA HIS A 5 -2.39 -15.17 1.55
C HIS A 5 -0.97 -15.74 1.61
N VAL A 6 -0.31 -15.87 0.46
CA VAL A 6 1.08 -16.34 0.38
C VAL A 6 2.03 -15.34 1.04
N VAL A 7 1.89 -14.05 0.71
CA VAL A 7 2.71 -12.97 1.28
C VAL A 7 2.56 -12.90 2.80
N ASN A 8 1.32 -12.98 3.33
CA ASN A 8 1.05 -12.96 4.76
C ASN A 8 1.66 -14.19 5.47
N GLN A 9 1.58 -15.39 4.88
CA GLN A 9 2.20 -16.58 5.46
C GLN A 9 3.73 -16.46 5.57
N ILE A 10 4.38 -15.90 4.54
CA ILE A 10 5.83 -15.69 4.55
C ILE A 10 6.20 -14.54 5.49
N GLY A 11 5.46 -13.43 5.43
CA GLY A 11 5.65 -12.24 6.26
C GLY A 11 5.61 -12.59 7.75
N ASN A 12 4.62 -13.37 8.17
CA ASN A 12 4.51 -13.81 9.57
C ASN A 12 5.73 -14.63 10.04
N LYS A 13 6.29 -15.50 9.17
CA LYS A 13 7.52 -16.25 9.50
C LYS A 13 8.75 -15.35 9.65
N LEU A 14 8.78 -14.24 8.90
CA LEU A 14 9.85 -13.25 8.91
C LEU A 14 9.59 -12.08 9.87
N GLN A 15 8.49 -12.12 10.64
CA GLN A 15 8.03 -11.04 11.52
C GLN A 15 7.79 -9.70 10.79
N LEU A 16 7.43 -9.78 9.50
CA LEU A 16 7.01 -8.65 8.69
C LEU A 16 5.50 -8.49 8.76
N LYS A 17 5.03 -7.27 8.94
CA LYS A 17 3.62 -6.91 8.96
C LYS A 17 3.14 -6.69 7.54
N THR A 18 2.07 -7.38 7.17
CA THR A 18 1.50 -7.32 5.82
C THR A 18 0.07 -6.77 5.87
N ALA A 19 -0.33 -5.99 4.87
CA ALA A 19 -1.71 -5.53 4.70
C ALA A 19 -2.23 -5.76 3.28
N LEU A 20 -3.55 -5.90 3.16
CA LEU A 20 -4.27 -5.96 1.89
C LEU A 20 -5.10 -4.69 1.70
N LEU A 21 -4.84 -3.93 0.64
CA LEU A 21 -5.62 -2.75 0.25
C LEU A 21 -6.37 -3.06 -1.05
N ALA A 22 -7.54 -3.66 -0.93
CA ALA A 22 -8.37 -4.07 -2.06
C ALA A 22 -9.83 -3.63 -1.92
N GLY A 23 -10.13 -2.73 -0.97
CA GLY A 23 -11.49 -2.23 -0.74
C GLY A 23 -12.41 -3.23 -0.04
N GLN A 24 -11.85 -4.23 0.66
CA GLN A 24 -12.61 -5.23 1.41
C GLN A 24 -13.06 -4.71 2.78
N GLN A 25 -12.40 -3.68 3.29
CA GLN A 25 -12.72 -2.99 4.54
C GLN A 25 -13.03 -1.52 4.26
N SER A 26 -13.60 -0.83 5.26
CA SER A 26 -13.80 0.62 5.15
C SER A 26 -12.46 1.32 4.95
N PHE A 27 -12.47 2.45 4.24
CA PHE A 27 -11.25 3.21 4.01
C PHE A 27 -10.64 3.68 5.34
N GLU A 28 -11.48 4.12 6.27
CA GLU A 28 -11.09 4.59 7.60
C GLU A 28 -10.40 3.49 8.42
N ASP A 29 -10.80 2.23 8.27
CA ASP A 29 -10.15 1.11 8.96
C ASP A 29 -8.82 0.75 8.33
N GLU A 30 -8.73 0.76 6.99
CA GLU A 30 -7.45 0.60 6.27
C GLU A 30 -6.46 1.71 6.68
N GLN A 31 -6.91 2.96 6.82
CA GLN A 31 -6.07 4.09 7.24
C GLN A 31 -5.44 3.87 8.63
N LYS A 32 -6.23 3.39 9.61
CA LYS A 32 -5.74 3.10 10.97
C LYS A 32 -4.72 1.96 11.00
N ILE A 33 -4.79 1.04 10.03
CA ILE A 33 -3.87 -0.08 9.91
C ILE A 33 -2.54 0.38 9.32
N LEU A 34 -2.58 1.27 8.33
CA LEU A 34 -1.39 1.72 7.59
C LEU A 34 -0.46 2.58 8.44
N VAL A 35 -1.01 3.49 9.23
CA VAL A 35 -0.23 4.51 9.93
C VAL A 35 -0.70 4.72 11.36
N LYS A 36 0.26 5.05 12.22
CA LYS A 36 -0.01 5.42 13.62
C LYS A 36 0.54 6.81 13.89
N GLN A 37 -0.31 7.66 14.44
CA GLN A 37 0.11 8.95 14.97
C GLN A 37 0.69 8.77 16.37
N GLN A 38 1.87 9.34 16.59
CA GLN A 38 2.50 9.38 17.89
C GLN A 38 2.02 10.58 18.71
N LEU A 39 2.29 10.57 20.01
CA LEU A 39 1.91 11.63 20.95
C LEU A 39 2.51 13.01 20.58
N ASN A 40 3.66 13.02 19.88
CA ASN A 40 4.31 14.23 19.40
C ASN A 40 3.73 14.75 18.06
N GLY A 41 2.65 14.14 17.55
CA GLY A 41 2.02 14.50 16.28
C GLY A 41 2.68 13.89 15.04
N SER A 42 3.84 13.21 15.16
CA SER A 42 4.51 12.54 14.05
C SER A 42 3.78 11.26 13.63
N TRP A 43 3.94 10.87 12.37
CA TRP A 43 3.37 9.66 11.80
C TRP A 43 4.42 8.56 11.66
N THR A 44 3.99 7.32 11.85
CA THR A 44 4.83 6.14 11.63
C THR A 44 4.10 5.09 10.81
N SER A 45 4.80 4.51 9.82
CA SER A 45 4.28 3.36 9.07
C SER A 45 4.13 2.16 10.00
N SER A 46 3.00 1.48 9.91
CA SER A 46 2.71 0.29 10.69
C SER A 46 2.83 -1.00 9.90
N ILE A 47 3.05 -0.92 8.58
CA ILE A 47 3.07 -2.05 7.65
C ILE A 47 4.38 -2.06 6.85
N ASP A 48 4.93 -3.27 6.66
CA ASP A 48 6.18 -3.50 5.93
C ASP A 48 5.93 -3.88 4.46
N ILE A 49 4.87 -4.67 4.20
CA ILE A 49 4.49 -5.12 2.86
C ILE A 49 3.01 -4.86 2.62
N ILE A 50 2.69 -4.16 1.54
CA ILE A 50 1.31 -3.90 1.11
C ILE A 50 1.06 -4.68 -0.17
N VAL A 51 -0.01 -5.46 -0.19
CA VAL A 51 -0.58 -6.01 -1.42
C VAL A 51 -1.82 -5.19 -1.73
N CYS A 52 -1.92 -4.60 -2.91
CA CYS A 52 -2.98 -3.64 -3.21
C CYS A 52 -3.41 -3.67 -4.66
N THR A 53 -4.60 -3.16 -4.94
CA THR A 53 -4.95 -2.71 -6.29
C THR A 53 -4.36 -1.32 -6.54
N PRO A 54 -3.90 -0.98 -7.76
CA PRO A 54 -3.26 0.31 -8.01
C PRO A 54 -4.13 1.51 -7.64
N GLY A 55 -5.42 1.47 -8.00
CA GLY A 55 -6.36 2.55 -7.68
C GLY A 55 -6.52 2.79 -6.18
N ARG A 56 -6.55 1.71 -5.37
CA ARG A 56 -6.67 1.83 -3.91
C ARG A 56 -5.38 2.36 -3.28
N LEU A 57 -4.22 1.97 -3.81
CA LEU A 57 -2.94 2.53 -3.39
C LEU A 57 -2.88 4.05 -3.65
N VAL A 58 -3.26 4.48 -4.85
CA VAL A 58 -3.33 5.90 -5.23
C VAL A 58 -4.25 6.66 -4.26
N GLU A 59 -5.44 6.14 -3.97
CA GLU A 59 -6.37 6.75 -3.02
C GLU A 59 -5.74 6.93 -1.63
N HIS A 60 -5.00 5.93 -1.14
CA HIS A 60 -4.31 6.02 0.15
C HIS A 60 -3.17 7.04 0.15
N ILE A 61 -2.36 7.10 -0.90
CA ILE A 61 -1.29 8.11 -1.06
C ILE A 61 -1.90 9.51 -0.98
N SER A 62 -3.03 9.75 -1.65
CA SER A 62 -3.65 11.08 -1.72
C SER A 62 -4.45 11.45 -0.47
N ARG A 63 -5.06 10.48 0.22
CA ARG A 63 -6.08 10.76 1.26
C ARG A 63 -5.77 10.24 2.65
N THR A 64 -4.62 9.57 2.85
CA THR A 64 -4.22 9.08 4.19
C THR A 64 -3.11 9.93 4.77
N SER A 65 -3.47 10.79 5.73
CA SER A 65 -2.49 11.61 6.43
C SER A 65 -1.42 10.74 7.10
N GLY A 66 -0.15 11.05 6.82
CA GLY A 66 1.00 10.31 7.36
C GLY A 66 1.41 9.07 6.56
N PHE A 67 0.65 8.66 5.55
CA PHE A 67 1.07 7.61 4.62
C PHE A 67 1.86 8.24 3.48
N SER A 68 3.04 7.67 3.18
CA SER A 68 3.91 8.12 2.09
C SER A 68 4.79 6.98 1.64
N LEU A 69 5.33 7.09 0.41
CA LEU A 69 6.21 6.07 -0.16
C LEU A 69 7.69 6.45 -0.09
N ILE A 70 8.05 7.47 0.70
CA ILE A 70 9.43 7.97 0.85
C ILE A 70 10.45 6.90 1.28
N HIS A 71 10.00 5.78 1.87
CA HIS A 71 10.83 4.66 2.31
C HIS A 71 10.60 3.38 1.50
N LEU A 72 9.86 3.46 0.39
CA LEU A 72 9.63 2.35 -0.51
C LEU A 72 10.95 1.95 -1.18
N ARG A 73 11.32 0.68 -1.05
CA ARG A 73 12.54 0.12 -1.68
C ARG A 73 12.25 -0.80 -2.85
N TYR A 74 11.09 -1.45 -2.83
CA TYR A 74 10.71 -2.44 -3.82
C TYR A 74 9.25 -2.21 -4.21
N LEU A 75 9.01 -2.09 -5.51
CA LEU A 75 7.69 -2.09 -6.11
C LEU A 75 7.61 -3.28 -7.06
N VAL A 76 6.70 -4.21 -6.78
CA VAL A 76 6.45 -5.38 -7.63
C VAL A 76 5.09 -5.20 -8.27
N ILE A 77 5.07 -5.24 -9.60
CA ILE A 77 3.85 -5.09 -10.40
C ILE A 77 3.59 -6.45 -11.03
N ASP A 78 2.50 -7.09 -10.61
CA ASP A 78 2.02 -8.32 -11.22
C ASP A 78 1.21 -8.00 -12.48
N GLU A 79 1.28 -8.85 -13.51
CA GLU A 79 0.59 -8.64 -14.80
C GLU A 79 0.82 -7.23 -15.38
N ALA A 80 2.10 -6.81 -15.44
CA ALA A 80 2.48 -5.43 -15.79
C ALA A 80 1.99 -4.98 -17.17
N ASP A 81 1.86 -5.90 -18.12
CA ASP A 81 1.31 -5.64 -19.46
C ASP A 81 -0.16 -5.19 -19.39
N ARG A 82 -0.97 -5.79 -18.53
CA ARG A 82 -2.38 -5.39 -18.30
C ARG A 82 -2.49 -4.04 -17.59
N ILE A 83 -1.64 -3.79 -16.60
CA ILE A 83 -1.60 -2.51 -15.88
C ILE A 83 -1.14 -1.38 -16.82
N ILE A 84 -0.20 -1.62 -17.73
CA ILE A 84 0.24 -0.62 -18.70
C ILE A 84 -0.91 -0.20 -19.64
N ASP A 85 -1.80 -1.13 -19.99
CA ASP A 85 -2.94 -0.85 -20.87
C ASP A 85 -4.12 -0.16 -20.15
N GLU A 86 -4.44 -0.55 -18.91
CA GLU A 86 -5.50 0.10 -18.11
C GLU A 86 -5.10 1.52 -17.68
N PHE A 87 -3.81 1.78 -17.48
CA PHE A 87 -3.33 2.99 -16.83
C PHE A 87 -2.47 3.88 -17.73
N LYS A 88 -2.81 3.97 -19.01
CA LYS A 88 -1.99 4.63 -20.04
C LYS A 88 -1.53 6.08 -19.78
N GLN A 89 -1.97 6.83 -18.75
CA GLN A 89 -1.42 8.18 -18.51
C GLN A 89 -1.13 8.66 -17.07
N ASP A 90 -1.81 8.25 -15.99
CA ASP A 90 -1.70 9.03 -14.74
C ASP A 90 -0.99 8.38 -13.53
N TRP A 91 -1.02 7.06 -13.38
CA TRP A 91 -0.61 6.45 -12.10
C TRP A 91 0.92 6.46 -11.85
N LEU A 92 1.75 6.31 -12.89
CA LEU A 92 3.21 6.40 -12.75
C LEU A 92 3.62 7.81 -12.32
N ASN A 93 2.97 8.83 -12.87
CA ASN A 93 3.20 10.21 -12.47
C ASN A 93 2.80 10.45 -11.00
N ILE A 94 1.80 9.74 -10.49
CA ILE A 94 1.43 9.81 -9.07
C ILE A 94 2.50 9.15 -8.20
N LEU A 95 3.03 7.99 -8.61
CA LEU A 95 4.09 7.31 -7.86
C LEU A 95 5.41 8.08 -7.87
N ASP A 96 5.78 8.70 -8.99
CA ASP A 96 7.01 9.51 -9.08
C ASP A 96 6.98 10.74 -8.17
N ASN A 97 5.79 11.20 -7.75
CA ASN A 97 5.59 12.34 -6.87
C ASN A 97 5.18 11.95 -5.43
N ALA A 98 5.16 10.66 -5.08
CA ALA A 98 4.64 10.11 -3.81
C ALA A 98 5.69 9.81 -2.72
#